data_AF-A0A3D0YUI5-F1
#
_entry.id   AF-A0A3D0YUI5-F1
#
_cell.length_a   1.000
_cell.length_b   1.000
_cell.length_c   1.000
_cell.angle_alpha   90.00
_cell.angle_beta   90.00
_cell.angle_gamma   90.00
#
_symmetry.space_group_name_H-M   'P 1'
#
loop_
_entity.id
_entity.type
_entity.pdbx_description
1 polymer ?
#
loop_
_entity_poly.entity_id
_entity_poly.type
_entity_poly.pdbx_seq_one_letter_code
_entity_poly.pdbx_strand_id
1 'polypeptide(L)'
;MKNEKILDVLDHYERFLTDNDVETLKASKLDFSQSRQSTLGHCLDLILRIRQLLTIDRDEALIRFGFLQGVFWIMGIKTIYQLQVDNGQFD
;
A
#
# COMPACT_ATOMS: atom_id res chain seq x y z
N MET A 1 14.49 -5.78 5.76
CA MET A 1 13.30 -5.41 6.55
C MET A 1 12.57 -6.65 7.06
N LYS A 2 12.17 -6.67 8.34
CA LYS A 2 11.40 -7.76 8.97
C LYS A 2 9.91 -7.67 8.63
N ASN A 3 9.19 -8.81 8.65
CA ASN A 3 7.76 -8.85 8.33
C ASN A 3 6.92 -7.98 9.29
N GLU A 4 7.26 -7.93 10.57
CA GLU A 4 6.58 -7.08 11.58
C GLU A 4 6.58 -5.61 11.16
N LYS A 5 7.75 -5.10 10.74
CA LYS A 5 7.89 -3.72 10.25
C LYS A 5 7.05 -3.46 8.99
N ILE A 6 6.95 -4.43 8.09
CA ILE A 6 6.09 -4.31 6.90
C ILE A 6 4.63 -4.18 7.33
N LEU A 7 4.18 -5.02 8.27
CA LEU A 7 2.81 -4.97 8.79
C LEU A 7 2.53 -3.62 9.47
N ASP A 8 3.46 -3.10 10.26
CA ASP A 8 3.31 -1.77 10.89
C ASP A 8 3.14 -0.64 9.86
N VAL A 9 3.92 -0.70 8.77
CA VAL A 9 3.81 0.28 7.67
C VAL A 9 2.47 0.13 6.94
N LEU A 10 2.04 -1.11 6.67
CA LEU A 10 0.75 -1.38 6.06
C LEU A 10 -0.42 -0.89 6.93
N ASP A 11 -0.35 -1.06 8.26
CA ASP A 11 -1.34 -0.53 9.21
C ASP A 11 -1.45 1.00 9.12
N HIS A 12 -0.31 1.70 9.03
CA HIS A 12 -0.29 3.15 8.84
C HIS A 12 -0.93 3.53 7.50
N TYR A 13 -0.58 2.83 6.43
CA TYR A 13 -1.11 3.11 5.09
C TYR A 13 -2.63 2.88 5.03
N GLU A 14 -3.11 1.80 5.63
CA GLU A 14 -4.52 1.47 5.71
C GLU A 14 -5.31 2.55 6.47
N ARG A 15 -4.83 2.97 7.65
CA ARG A 15 -5.45 4.06 8.42
C ARG A 15 -5.55 5.34 7.61
N PHE A 16 -4.47 5.72 6.91
CA PHE A 16 -4.50 6.90 6.05
C PHE A 16 -5.59 6.80 4.98
N LEU A 17 -5.77 5.64 4.35
CA LEU A 17 -6.80 5.44 3.34
C LEU A 17 -8.21 5.50 3.95
N THR A 18 -8.41 4.85 5.12
CA THR A 18 -9.70 4.88 5.84
C THR A 18 -10.08 6.30 6.28
N ASP A 19 -9.13 7.07 6.81
CA ASP A 19 -9.36 8.46 7.24
C ASP A 19 -9.71 9.41 6.09
N ASN A 20 -9.49 8.99 4.84
CA ASN A 20 -9.83 9.73 3.62
C ASN A 20 -11.10 9.18 2.93
N ASP A 21 -11.97 8.47 3.67
CA ASP A 21 -13.22 7.87 3.18
C ASP A 21 -13.02 6.98 1.94
N VAL A 22 -11.88 6.29 1.85
CA VAL A 22 -11.60 5.35 0.76
C VAL A 22 -12.18 3.99 1.11
N GLU A 23 -13.21 3.58 0.38
CA GLU A 23 -13.77 2.24 0.48
C GLU A 23 -13.01 1.24 -0.41
N THR A 24 -12.95 -0.02 0.02
CA THR A 24 -12.49 -1.13 -0.83
C THR A 24 -13.34 -1.23 -2.08
N LEU A 25 -12.71 -1.42 -3.24
CA LEU A 25 -13.44 -1.62 -4.48
C LEU A 25 -14.10 -3.00 -4.43
N LYS A 26 -15.43 -3.03 -4.26
CA LYS A 26 -16.19 -4.26 -4.49
C LYS A 26 -15.95 -4.66 -5.94
N ALA A 27 -15.41 -5.86 -6.16
CA ALA A 27 -15.03 -6.35 -7.47
C ALA A 27 -16.21 -6.27 -8.45
N SER A 28 -16.24 -5.22 -9.27
CA SER A 28 -17.10 -5.14 -10.45
C SER A 28 -16.38 -4.36 -11.54
N LYS A 29 -15.94 -5.12 -12.56
CA LYS A 29 -15.62 -4.73 -13.94
C LYS A 29 -14.61 -3.59 -14.12
N LEU A 30 -13.40 -3.97 -14.52
CA LEU A 30 -12.47 -3.47 -15.56
C LEU A 30 -12.55 -2.04 -16.16
N ASP A 31 -13.50 -1.19 -15.79
CA ASP A 31 -13.55 0.22 -16.16
C ASP A 31 -12.80 1.01 -15.10
N PHE A 32 -11.48 0.99 -15.22
CA PHE A 32 -10.61 1.82 -14.38
C PHE A 32 -10.82 3.28 -14.78
N SER A 33 -11.76 3.96 -14.11
CA SER A 33 -11.73 5.42 -14.12
C SER A 33 -10.35 5.83 -13.58
N GLN A 34 -9.60 6.65 -14.32
CA GLN A 34 -8.29 7.17 -13.91
C GLN A 34 -8.44 8.23 -12.79
N SER A 35 -9.43 8.09 -11.93
CA SER A 35 -9.70 9.01 -10.83
C SER A 35 -8.81 8.67 -9.64
N ARG A 36 -8.43 9.70 -8.89
CA ARG A 36 -7.65 9.57 -7.65
C ARG A 36 -8.31 8.57 -6.69
N GLN A 37 -9.64 8.62 -6.55
CA GLN A 37 -10.39 7.76 -5.63
C GLN A 37 -10.30 6.28 -6.01
N SER A 38 -10.42 5.96 -7.31
CA SER A 38 -10.27 4.60 -7.80
C SER A 38 -8.88 4.04 -7.49
N THR A 39 -7.82 4.84 -7.72
CA THR A 39 -6.44 4.45 -7.37
C THR A 39 -6.27 4.18 -5.88
N LEU A 40 -6.86 5.01 -5.02
CA LEU A 40 -6.81 4.82 -3.57
C LEU A 40 -7.53 3.52 -3.15
N GLY A 41 -8.68 3.23 -3.74
CA GLY A 41 -9.40 1.97 -3.52
C GLY A 41 -8.57 0.74 -3.87
N HIS A 42 -7.83 0.78 -4.98
CA HIS A 42 -6.89 -0.29 -5.35
C HIS A 42 -5.70 -0.42 -4.39
N CYS A 43 -5.23 0.68 -3.78
CA CYS A 43 -4.17 0.61 -2.79
C CYS A 43 -4.62 -0.17 -1.55
N LEU A 44 -5.88 -0.01 -1.13
CA LEU A 44 -6.44 -0.74 0.00
C LEU A 44 -6.53 -2.25 -0.29
N ASP A 45 -7.01 -2.64 -1.47
CA ASP A 45 -7.02 -4.05 -1.89
C ASP A 45 -5.60 -4.65 -1.94
N LEU A 46 -4.63 -3.86 -2.41
CA LEU A 46 -3.24 -4.29 -2.49
C LEU A 46 -2.63 -4.50 -1.09
N ILE A 47 -2.95 -3.64 -0.11
CA ILE A 47 -2.53 -3.83 1.30
C ILE A 47 -2.99 -5.19 1.82
N LEU A 48 -4.28 -5.53 1.64
CA LEU A 48 -4.83 -6.82 2.07
C LEU A 48 -4.12 -7.99 1.39
N ARG A 49 -3.82 -7.86 0.08
CA ARG A 49 -3.10 -8.88 -0.67
C ARG A 49 -1.66 -9.06 -0.19
N ILE A 50 -0.95 -7.98 0.13
CA ILE A 50 0.42 -8.05 0.66
C ILE A 50 0.43 -8.80 2.00
N ARG A 51 -0.53 -8.52 2.90
CA ARG A 51 -0.64 -9.24 4.20
C ARG A 51 -0.76 -10.75 4.00
N GLN A 52 -1.62 -11.19 3.08
CA GLN A 52 -1.77 -12.61 2.76
C GLN A 52 -0.48 -13.22 2.19
N LEU A 53 0.21 -12.48 1.32
CA LEU A 53 1.43 -12.96 0.68
C LEU A 53 2.59 -13.06 1.67
N LEU A 54 2.69 -12.20 2.69
CA LEU A 54 3.75 -12.29 3.70
C LEU A 54 3.82 -13.66 4.41
N THR A 55 2.71 -14.41 4.46
CA THR A 55 2.65 -15.76 5.03
C THR A 55 2.84 -16.89 4.01
N ILE A 56 2.78 -16.59 2.72
CA ILE A 56 2.77 -17.59 1.63
C ILE A 56 4.01 -17.45 0.74
N ASP A 57 4.22 -16.25 0.21
CA ASP A 57 5.30 -15.88 -0.71
C ASP A 57 5.78 -14.48 -0.36
N ARG A 58 6.84 -14.43 0.45
CA ARG A 58 7.39 -13.18 0.97
C ARG A 58 8.01 -12.33 -0.14
N ASP A 59 8.56 -12.93 -1.18
CA ASP A 59 9.26 -12.17 -2.22
C ASP A 59 8.23 -11.44 -3.11
N GLU A 60 7.14 -12.12 -3.49
CA GLU A 60 6.01 -11.49 -4.16
C GLU A 60 5.36 -10.39 -3.29
N ALA A 61 5.29 -10.62 -1.97
CA ALA A 61 4.80 -9.60 -1.03
C ALA A 61 5.68 -8.34 -1.06
N LEU A 62 7.01 -8.49 -1.08
CA LEU A 62 7.95 -7.37 -1.13
C LEU A 62 7.88 -6.60 -2.47
N ILE A 63 7.73 -7.31 -3.59
CA ILE A 63 7.55 -6.67 -4.90
C ILE A 63 6.31 -5.77 -4.89
N ARG A 64 5.18 -6.31 -4.42
CA ARG A 64 3.91 -5.56 -4.32
C ARG A 64 3.97 -4.42 -3.30
N PHE A 65 4.66 -4.63 -2.19
CA PHE A 65 4.89 -3.58 -1.21
C PHE A 65 5.69 -2.41 -1.80
N GLY A 66 6.77 -2.69 -2.54
CA GLY A 66 7.53 -1.66 -3.26
C GLY A 66 6.68 -0.92 -4.30
N PHE A 67 5.84 -1.64 -5.04
CA PHE A 67 4.88 -1.04 -5.98
C PHE A 67 3.90 -0.10 -5.26
N LEU A 68 3.30 -0.52 -4.14
CA LEU A 68 2.39 0.30 -3.33
C LEU A 68 3.07 1.60 -2.86
N GLN A 69 4.31 1.51 -2.38
CA GLN A 69 5.09 2.68 -1.99
C GLN A 69 5.34 3.64 -3.15
N GLY A 70 5.63 3.11 -4.35
CA GLY A 70 5.75 3.90 -5.58
C GLY A 70 4.47 4.66 -5.93
N VAL A 71 3.30 4.01 -5.80
CA VAL A 71 2.00 4.66 -6.02
C VAL A 71 1.80 5.82 -5.03
N PHE A 72 2.05 5.60 -3.74
CA PHE A 72 1.91 6.65 -2.73
C PHE A 72 2.85 7.85 -2.94
N TRP A 73 4.05 7.61 -3.46
CA TRP A 73 4.96 8.68 -3.84
C TRP A 73 4.43 9.51 -5.02
N ILE A 74 4.03 8.85 -6.11
CA ILE A 74 3.50 9.54 -7.31
C ILE A 74 2.24 10.34 -6.97
N MET A 75 1.40 9.85 -6.06
CA MET A 75 0.18 10.53 -5.62
C MET A 75 0.42 11.70 -4.65
N GLY A 76 1.66 11.93 -4.24
CA GLY A 76 2.04 12.96 -3.26
C GLY A 76 1.59 12.65 -1.84
N ILE A 77 1.30 11.38 -1.51
CA ILE A 77 0.86 10.94 -0.18
C ILE A 77 2.07 10.77 0.75
N LYS A 78 3.17 10.23 0.20
CA LYS A 78 4.43 10.05 0.92
C LYS A 78 5.55 10.75 0.16
N THR A 79 6.46 11.36 0.92
CA THR A 79 7.75 11.83 0.41
C THR A 79 8.74 10.66 0.31
N ILE A 80 9.78 10.81 -0.52
CA ILE A 80 10.83 9.80 -0.62
C ILE A 80 11.49 9.53 0.74
N TYR A 81 11.68 10.57 1.56
CA TYR A 81 12.24 10.44 2.91
C TYR A 81 11.37 9.56 3.81
N GLN A 82 10.06 9.79 3.85
CA GLN A 82 9.13 8.95 4.62
C GLN A 82 9.19 7.48 4.17
N LEU A 83 9.30 7.23 2.85
CA LEU A 83 9.43 5.87 2.33
C LEU A 83 10.76 5.20 2.74
N GLN A 84 11.85 5.96 2.82
CA GLN A 84 13.13 5.43 3.30
C GLN A 84 13.10 5.09 4.79
N VAL A 85 12.43 5.92 5.60
CA VAL A 85 12.15 5.64 7.02
C VAL A 85 11.29 4.39 7.18
N ASP A 86 10.22 4.26 6.37
CA ASP A 86 9.37 3.07 6.36
C ASP A 86 10.17 1.79 6.06
N ASN A 87 11.20 1.90 5.19
CA ASN A 87 12.10 0.80 4.82
C ASN A 87 13.25 0.56 5.83
N GLY A 88 13.33 1.34 6.93
CA GLY A 88 14.37 1.21 7.95
C GLY A 88 15.76 1.66 7.48
N GLN A 89 15.83 2.58 6.52
CA GLN A 89 17.11 3.14 6.07
C GLN A 89 17.61 4.31 6.92
N PHE A 90 16.80 4.78 7.86
CA PHE A 90 17.13 5.84 8.80
C PHE A 90 16.55 5.49 10.17
N ASP A 91 17.40 4.91 11.02
CA ASP A 91 17.24 4.79 12.47
C ASP A 91 18.36 5.61 13.14
#